data_AF-A0A6G3WMB3-F1
#
_entry.id   AF-A0A6G3WMB3-F1
#
_cell.length_a   1.000
_cell.length_b   1.000
_cell.length_c   1.000
_cell.angle_alpha   90.00
_cell.angle_beta   90.00
_cell.angle_gamma   90.00
#
_symmetry.space_group_name_H-M   'P 1'
#
loop_
_entity.id
_entity.type
_entity.pdbx_description
1 polymer ?
#
loop_
_entity_poly.entity_id
_entity_poly.type
_entity_poly.pdbx_seq_one_letter_code
_entity_poly.pdbx_strand_id
1 'polypeptide(L)' 'LPPELADHTVVETRLQGRQFQAMIRPKAPLPADWESAEPSLEEVLLAHLRSPDAPSLYTQGARVEAEGTQAA' A
#
# COMPACT_ATOMS: atom_id res chain seq x y z
N LEU A 1 0.60 17.68 5.59
CA LEU A 1 0.37 17.74 4.12
C LEU A 1 0.45 19.20 3.70
N PRO A 2 0.95 19.52 2.49
CA PRO A 2 0.89 20.86 1.94
C PRO A 2 -0.55 21.42 1.95
N PRO A 3 -0.79 22.70 2.29
CA PRO A 3 -2.13 23.28 2.40
C PRO A 3 -2.95 23.19 1.10
N GLU A 4 -2.27 23.19 -0.05
CA GLU A 4 -2.88 23.15 -1.38
C GLU A 4 -3.60 21.81 -1.64
N LEU A 5 -3.29 20.78 -0.85
CA LEU A 5 -3.93 19.46 -0.95
C LEU A 5 -5.15 19.30 -0.03
N ALA A 6 -5.50 20.32 0.77
CA ALA A 6 -6.58 20.22 1.75
C ALA A 6 -7.95 19.89 1.10
N ASP A 7 -8.17 20.33 -0.13
CA ASP A 7 -9.40 20.07 -0.88
C ASP A 7 -9.39 18.71 -1.60
N HIS A 8 -8.33 17.93 -1.50
CA HIS A 8 -8.18 16.65 -2.19
C HIS A 8 -8.13 15.47 -1.22
N THR A 9 -8.65 14.32 -1.65
CA THR A 9 -8.42 13.06 -0.94
C THR A 9 -7.05 12.54 -1.34
N VAL A 10 -6.05 12.76 -0.48
CA VAL A 10 -4.71 12.20 -0.64
C VAL A 10 -4.75 10.72 -0.28
N VAL A 11 -4.40 9.85 -1.22
CA VAL A 11 -4.37 8.39 -1.02
C VAL A 11 -2.99 7.89 -0.62
N GLU A 12 -1.94 8.59 -1.02
CA GLU A 12 -0.57 8.25 -0.67
C GLU A 12 0.32 9.49 -0.66
N THR A 13 1.31 9.49 0.22
CA THR A 13 2.38 10.50 0.26
C THR A 13 3.73 9.83 0.22
N ARG A 14 4.64 10.34 -0.61
CA ARG A 14 6.04 9.93 -0.64
C ARG A 14 6.94 11.12 -0.42
N LEU A 15 7.96 10.91 0.41
CA LEU A 15 9.04 11.85 0.66
C LEU A 15 10.35 11.22 0.19
N GLN A 16 11.06 11.89 -0.72
CA GLN A 16 12.43 11.53 -1.09
C GLN A 16 13.34 12.73 -0.90
N GLY A 17 14.11 12.71 0.19
CA GLY A 17 14.95 13.84 0.60
C GLY A 17 14.10 15.10 0.83
N ARG A 18 14.20 16.07 -0.10
CA ARG A 18 13.45 17.34 -0.06
C ARG A 18 12.26 17.37 -1.04
N GLN A 19 12.03 16.29 -1.78
CA GLN A 19 10.92 16.17 -2.72
C GLN A 19 9.69 15.58 -2.02
N PHE A 20 8.54 16.22 -2.24
CA PHE A 20 7.23 15.75 -1.80
C PHE A 20 6.42 15.32 -3.02
N GLN A 21 5.86 14.11 -2.95
CA GLN A 21 4.93 13.58 -3.94
C GLN A 21 3.64 13.15 -3.23
N ALA A 22 2.49 13.43 -3.83
CA ALA A 22 1.20 12.95 -3.35
C ALA A 22 0.42 12.34 -4.51
N MET A 23 -0.18 11.18 -4.25
CA MET A 23 -1.21 10.61 -5.11
C MET A 23 -2.56 11.05 -4.56
N ILE A 24 -3.39 11.67 -5.40
CA ILE A 24 -4.71 12.17 -5.04
C ILE A 24 -5.79 11.40 -5.78
N ARG A 25 -6.93 11.17 -5.12
CA ARG A 25 -8.13 10.67 -5.78
C ARG A 25 -8.84 11.84 -6.48
N PRO A 26 -9.03 11.78 -7.81
CA PRO A 26 -9.85 12.76 -8.51
C PRO A 26 -11.28 12.76 -7.95
N LYS A 27 -11.88 13.94 -7.81
CA LYS A 27 -13.31 14.08 -7.46
C LYS A 27 -14.23 13.98 -8.69
N ALA A 28 -13.67 14.19 -9.88
CA ALA A 28 -14.40 14.06 -11.14
C ALA A 28 -14.60 12.57 -11.50
N PRO A 29 -15.61 12.24 -12.33
CA PRO A 29 -15.74 10.91 -12.91
C PRO A 29 -14.44 10.47 -13.57
N LEU A 30 -14.08 9.20 -13.39
CA LEU A 30 -12.95 8.62 -14.09
C LEU A 30 -13.25 8.53 -15.60
N PRO A 31 -12.24 8.64 -16.47
CA PRO A 31 -12.40 8.39 -17.90
C PRO A 31 -13.04 7.02 -18.17
N ALA A 32 -13.89 6.95 -19.19
CA ALA A 32 -14.70 5.74 -19.47
C ALA A 32 -13.89 4.53 -19.94
N ASP A 33 -12.65 4.76 -20.35
CA ASP A 33 -11.66 3.76 -20.76
C ASP A 33 -10.88 3.14 -19.59
N TRP A 34 -11.16 3.56 -18.34
CA TRP A 34 -10.55 2.95 -17.16
C TRP A 34 -11.13 1.56 -16.89
N GLU A 35 -10.25 0.57 -16.85
CA GLU A 35 -10.59 -0.79 -16.48
C GLU A 35 -10.44 -0.98 -14.96
N SER A 36 -11.46 -1.55 -14.32
CA SER A 36 -11.40 -1.99 -12.93
C SER A 36 -11.33 -3.52 -12.91
N ALA A 37 -10.30 -4.05 -12.27
CA ALA A 37 -10.12 -5.47 -12.06
C ALA A 37 -9.91 -5.77 -10.58
N GLU A 38 -10.34 -6.95 -10.15
CA GLU A 38 -9.99 -7.47 -8.83
C GLU A 38 -8.51 -7.89 -8.84
N PRO A 39 -7.68 -7.44 -7.87
CA PRO A 39 -6.28 -7.81 -7.84
C PRO A 39 -6.11 -9.29 -7.51
N SER A 40 -5.13 -9.92 -8.12
CA SER A 40 -4.71 -11.28 -7.80
C SER A 40 -4.01 -11.35 -6.43
N LEU A 41 -3.96 -12.55 -5.84
CA LEU A 41 -3.22 -12.78 -4.60
C LEU A 41 -1.73 -12.43 -4.73
N GLU A 42 -1.13 -12.71 -5.88
CA GLU A 42 0.28 -12.39 -6.16
C GLU A 42 0.53 -10.88 -6.09
N GLU A 43 -0.32 -10.08 -6.75
CA GLU A 43 -0.19 -8.62 -6.75
C GLU A 43 -0.33 -8.04 -5.35
N VAL A 44 -1.28 -8.55 -4.57
CA VAL A 44 -1.48 -8.16 -3.16
C VAL A 44 -0.24 -8.50 -2.33
N LEU A 45 0.32 -9.70 -2.50
CA LEU A 45 1.51 -10.13 -1.79
C LEU A 45 2.74 -9.28 -2.14
N LEU A 46 2.96 -9.01 -3.43
CA LEU A 46 4.05 -8.14 -3.89
C LEU A 46 3.90 -6.71 -3.39
N ALA A 47 2.68 -6.18 -3.35
CA ALA A 47 2.41 -4.85 -2.79
C ALA A 47 2.75 -4.81 -1.29
N HIS A 48 2.40 -5.84 -0.52
CA HIS A 48 2.76 -5.96 0.90
C HIS A 48 4.28 -5.99 1.09
N LEU A 49 5.00 -6.83 0.36
CA LEU A 49 6.47 -6.96 0.47
C LEU A 49 7.24 -5.69 0.11
N ARG A 50 6.68 -4.84 -0.77
CA ARG A 50 7.28 -3.55 -1.17
C ARG A 50 6.94 -2.39 -0.23
N SER A 51 6.07 -2.61 0.76
CA SER A 51 5.57 -1.56 1.65
C SER A 51 6.17 -1.77 3.04
N PRO A 52 7.37 -1.24 3.33
CA PRO A 52 8.07 -1.52 4.59
C PRO A 52 7.30 -1.03 5.83
N ASP A 53 6.49 0.01 5.67
CA ASP A 53 5.64 0.55 6.74
C ASP A 53 4.28 -0.14 6.84
N ALA A 54 3.99 -1.14 6.00
CA ALA A 54 2.72 -1.85 6.05
C ALA A 54 2.62 -2.66 7.35
N PRO A 55 1.46 -2.67 8.02
CA PRO A 55 1.23 -3.54 9.17
C PRO A 55 1.47 -5.00 8.80
N SER A 56 2.04 -5.77 9.73
CA SER A 56 2.22 -7.21 9.57
C SER A 56 0.89 -7.90 9.21
N LEU A 57 0.90 -8.68 8.14
CA LEU A 57 -0.29 -9.38 7.66
C LEU A 57 -0.51 -10.67 8.48
N TYR A 58 -1.25 -10.57 9.58
CA TYR A 58 -1.68 -11.73 10.37
C TYR A 58 -3.03 -12.25 9.85
N THR A 59 -3.01 -13.30 9.04
CA THR A 59 -4.22 -14.07 8.71
C THR A 59 -4.52 -15.08 9.82
N GLN A 60 -5.74 -15.62 9.92
CA GLN A 60 -6.07 -16.60 10.99
C GLN A 60 -5.18 -17.87 10.97
N GLY A 61 -4.56 -18.18 9.83
CA GLY A 61 -3.59 -19.27 9.70
C GLY A 61 -2.11 -18.85 9.88
N ALA A 62 -1.81 -17.55 9.96
CA ALA A 62 -0.45 -17.06 10.10
C ALA A 62 0.03 -17.28 11.54
N ARG A 63 0.83 -18.34 11.75
CA ARG A 63 1.52 -18.59 13.01
C ARG A 63 3.00 -18.22 12.85
N VAL A 64 3.51 -17.38 13.75
CA VAL A 64 4.97 -17.27 13.92
C VAL A 64 5.39 -18.55 14.62
N GLU A 65 5.91 -19.53 13.88
CA GLU A 65 6.68 -20.59 14.53
C GLU A 65 7.98 -19.95 15.04
N ALA A 66 8.33 -20.22 16.29
CA ALA A 66 9.58 -19.72 16.84
C ALA A 66 10.74 -20.25 15.99
N GLU A 67 11.48 -19.35 15.35
CA GLU A 67 12.72 -19.70 14.67
C GLU A 67 13.64 -20.44 15.65
N GLY A 68 13.99 -21.69 15.31
CA GLY A 68 15.09 -22.42 15.93
C GLY A 68 14.71 -23.37 17.09
N THR A 69 14.18 -24.54 16.76
CA THR A 69 14.56 -25.78 17.49
C THR A 69 14.90 -26.88 16.49
N GLN A 70 15.67 -26.53 15.45
CA GLN A 70 16.38 -27.50 14.62
C GLN A 70 17.86 -27.48 15.00
N ALA A 71 18.15 -28.00 16.20
CA ALA A 71 19.48 -28.39 16.63
C ALA A 71 19.33 -29.51 17.67
N ALA A 72 19.40 -30.76 17.20
CA ALA A 72 20.08 -31.92 17.80
C ALA A 72 19.58 -33.22 17.13
#